data_AF-A0A5C5Z0B7-F1
#
_entry.id   AF-A0A5C5Z0B7-F1
#
_cell.length_a   1.000
_cell.length_b   1.000
_cell.length_c   1.000
_cell.angle_alpha   90.00
_cell.angle_beta   90.00
_cell.angle_gamma   90.00
#
_symmetry.space_group_name_H-M   'P 1'
#
loop_
_entity.id
_entity.type
_entity.pdbx_description
1 polymer ?
#
loop_
_entity_poly.entity_id
_entity_poly.type
_entity_poly.pdbx_seq_one_letter_code
_entity_poly.pdbx_strand_id
1 'polypeptide(L)' 'MEGKRENVDPTKLSVEQLSKLLSNAYRQRVPEEQIAADLEAGAPTNVDGTINLVVYTAWLLQEMHRGD' A
#
# COMPACT_ATOMS: atom_id res chain seq x y z
N MET A 1 25.48 9.90 2.83
CA MET A 1 24.46 9.72 1.78
C MET A 1 23.20 10.37 2.29
N GLU A 2 22.96 11.62 1.90
CA GLU A 2 21.75 12.35 2.32
C GLU A 2 20.57 11.74 1.56
N GLY A 3 19.87 10.77 2.17
CA GLY A 3 18.64 10.25 1.60
C GLY A 3 17.61 11.37 1.62
N LYS A 4 17.38 12.01 0.47
CA LYS A 4 16.31 13.00 0.27
C LYS A 4 15.03 12.37 0.81
N ARG A 5 14.54 12.88 1.94
CA ARG A 5 13.25 12.49 2.49
C ARG A 5 12.22 13.05 1.52
N GLU A 6 11.86 12.28 0.50
CA GLU A 6 10.71 12.62 -0.32
C GLU A 6 9.51 12.69 0.63
N ASN A 7 8.80 13.81 0.57
CA ASN A 7 7.60 14.00 1.37
C ASN A 7 6.55 13.05 0.80
N VAL A 8 6.39 11.89 1.44
CA VAL A 8 5.40 10.89 1.06
C VAL A 8 4.04 11.35 1.57
N ASP A 9 3.09 11.56 0.68
CA ASP A 9 1.71 11.81 1.03
C ASP A 9 1.01 10.46 1.27
N PRO A 10 0.62 10.12 2.52
CA PRO A 10 -0.01 8.84 2.83
C PRO A 10 -1.38 8.65 2.16
N THR A 11 -1.97 9.71 1.61
CA THR A 11 -3.25 9.65 0.88
C THR A 11 -3.08 9.40 -0.62
N LYS A 12 -1.86 9.51 -1.14
CA LYS A 12 -1.53 9.39 -2.57
C LYS A 12 -0.22 8.67 -2.80
N LEU A 13 -0.24 7.35 -2.65
CA LEU A 13 0.92 6.48 -2.82
C LEU A 13 0.91 5.78 -4.17
N SER A 14 2.06 5.72 -4.84
CA SER A 14 2.28 4.71 -5.87
C SER A 14 2.45 3.31 -5.24
N VAL A 15 2.36 2.26 -6.06
CA VAL A 15 2.62 0.88 -5.62
C VAL A 15 4.03 0.74 -5.02
N GLU A 16 5.05 1.32 -5.66
CA GLU A 16 6.43 1.33 -5.16
C GLU A 16 6.54 2.03 -3.79
N GLN A 17 5.90 3.20 -3.65
CA GLN A 17 5.92 3.97 -2.40
C GLN A 17 5.25 3.20 -1.27
N LEU A 18 4.11 2.57 -1.54
CA LEU A 18 3.40 1.75 -0.56
C LEU A 18 4.22 0.51 -0.18
N SER A 19 4.79 -0.20 -1.15
CA SER A 19 5.68 -1.35 -0.95
C SER A 19 6.84 -0.99 0.00
N LYS A 20 7.52 0.11 -0.29
CA LYS A 20 8.63 0.61 0.52
C LYS A 20 8.18 1.06 1.91
N LEU A 21 7.03 1.75 2.01
CA LEU A 21 6.47 2.22 3.27
C LEU A 21 6.15 1.03 4.20
N LEU A 22 5.38 0.06 3.69
CA LEU A 22 5.00 -1.13 4.44
C LEU A 22 6.22 -1.98 4.80
N SER A 23 7.16 -2.14 3.86
CA SER A 23 8.39 -2.89 4.11
C SER A 23 9.19 -2.31 5.28
N ASN A 24 9.29 -0.98 5.33
CA ASN A 24 9.98 -0.29 6.40
C ASN A 24 9.21 -0.34 7.73
N ALA A 25 7.88 -0.19 7.69
CA ALA A 25 7.02 -0.22 8.87
C ALA A 25 7.03 -1.59 9.56
N TYR A 26 6.90 -2.67 8.79
CA TYR A 26 6.86 -4.03 9.31
C TYR A 26 8.23 -4.67 9.53
N ARG A 27 9.32 -4.03 9.09
CA ARG A 27 10.67 -4.62 9.07
C ARG A 27 10.72 -5.96 8.31
N GLN A 28 9.83 -6.13 7.33
CA GLN A 28 9.72 -7.32 6.48
C GLN A 28 9.49 -6.86 5.04
N ARG A 29 10.11 -7.50 4.06
CA ARG A 29 9.89 -7.16 2.65
C ARG A 29 8.43 -7.43 2.24
N VAL A 30 7.75 -6.39 1.79
CA VAL A 30 6.46 -6.46 1.11
C VAL A 30 6.74 -6.21 -0.38
N PRO A 31 6.61 -7.22 -1.27
CA PRO A 31 6.86 -7.04 -2.70
C PRO A 31 5.74 -6.20 -3.35
N GLU A 32 6.06 -5.49 -4.44
CA GLU A 32 5.07 -4.73 -5.21
C GLU A 32 4.03 -5.65 -5.83
N GLU A 33 4.44 -6.87 -6.18
CA GLU A 33 3.59 -7.93 -6.70
C GLU A 33 2.46 -8.31 -5.74
N GLN A 34 2.70 -8.24 -4.42
CA GLN A 34 1.65 -8.47 -3.42
C GLN A 34 0.60 -7.36 -3.48
N ILE A 35 1.04 -6.10 -3.55
CA ILE A 35 0.12 -4.95 -3.66
C ILE A 35 -0.64 -5.02 -4.99
N ALA A 36 0.02 -5.38 -6.10
CA ALA A 36 -0.64 -5.56 -7.39
C ALA A 36 -1.73 -6.63 -7.33
N ALA A 37 -1.47 -7.77 -6.68
CA ALA A 37 -2.47 -8.81 -6.47
C ALA A 37 -3.66 -8.32 -5.63
N ASP A 38 -3.42 -7.50 -4.60
CA ASP A 38 -4.50 -6.90 -3.82
C ASP A 38 -5.37 -5.96 -4.69
N LEU A 39 -4.75 -5.18 -5.58
CA LEU A 39 -5.48 -4.34 -6.53
C LEU A 39 -6.32 -5.17 -7.50
N GLU A 40 -5.79 -6.29 -8.01
CA GLU A 40 -6.54 -7.24 -8.84
C GLU A 40 -7.69 -7.91 -8.07
N ALA A 41 -7.52 -8.13 -6.76
CA ALA A 41 -8.56 -8.62 -5.86
C ALA A 41 -9.62 -7.57 -5.50
N GLY A 42 -9.45 -6.31 -5.95
CA GLY A 42 -10.41 -5.23 -5.77
C GLY A 42 -10.09 -4.26 -4.64
N ALA A 43 -8.82 -4.18 -4.21
CA ALA A 43 -8.40 -3.16 -3.28
C ALA A 43 -8.64 -1.74 -3.86
N PRO A 44 -9.14 -0.80 -3.04
CA PRO A 44 -9.56 0.51 -3.51
C PRO A 44 -8.38 1.38 -3.92
N THR A 45 -8.55 2.09 -5.03
CA THR A 45 -7.63 3.13 -5.52
C THR A 45 -8.34 4.47 -5.62
N ASN A 46 -7.57 5.55 -5.54
CA ASN A 46 -8.04 6.90 -5.83
C ASN A 46 -8.34 7.02 -7.34
N VAL A 47 -9.12 8.04 -7.70
CA VAL A 47 -9.46 8.34 -9.11
C VAL A 47 -8.23 8.56 -10.00
N ASP A 48 -7.13 9.06 -9.42
CA ASP A 48 -5.85 9.28 -10.11
C ASP A 48 -4.94 8.03 -10.14
N GLY A 49 -5.43 6.88 -9.68
CA GLY A 49 -4.69 5.61 -9.66
C GLY A 49 -3.73 5.47 -8.48
N THR A 50 -3.63 6.47 -7.60
CA THR A 50 -2.83 6.36 -6.37
C THR A 50 -3.58 5.60 -5.28
N ILE A 51 -2.86 5.17 -4.25
CA ILE A 51 -3.41 4.41 -3.13
C ILE A 51 -3.45 5.29 -1.88
N ASN A 52 -4.61 5.35 -1.24
CA ASN A 52 -4.75 5.94 0.08
C ASN A 52 -4.46 4.86 1.14
N LEU A 53 -3.44 5.08 1.97
CA LEU A 53 -2.98 4.10 2.96
C LEU A 53 -4.09 3.66 3.93
N VAL A 54 -4.87 4.62 4.45
CA VAL A 54 -5.91 4.32 5.45
C VAL A 54 -6.99 3.45 4.82
N VAL A 55 -7.45 3.81 3.63
CA VAL A 55 -8.50 3.06 2.92
C VAL A 55 -8.01 1.67 2.53
N TYR A 56 -6.77 1.56 2.04
CA TYR A 56 -6.16 0.28 1.71
C TYR A 56 -6.02 -0.63 2.94
N THR A 57 -5.57 -0.11 4.09
CA THR A 57 -5.51 -0.91 5.33
C THR A 57 -6.89 -1.36 5.83
N ALA A 58 -7.92 -0.53 5.68
CA ALA A 58 -9.28 -0.93 6.01
C ALA A 58 -9.77 -2.08 5.11
N TRP A 59 -9.45 -2.04 3.81
CA TRP A 59 -9.74 -3.14 2.89
C TRP A 59 -8.97 -4.40 3.26
N LEU A 60 -7.68 -4.31 3.61
CA LEU A 60 -6.90 -5.48 4.06
C LEU A 60 -7.55 -6.16 5.27
N LEU A 61 -7.97 -5.37 6.27
CA LEU A 61 -8.66 -5.90 7.44
C LEU A 61 -9.99 -6.57 7.05
N GLN A 62 -10.75 -6.00 6.12
CA GLN A 62 -11.97 -6.60 5.60
C GLN A 62 -11.69 -7.93 4.88
N GLU A 63 -10.63 -7.97 4.07
CA GLU A 63 -10.27 -9.14 3.26
C GLU A 63 -9.78 -10.29 4.12
N MET A 64 -9.01 -10.01 5.19
CA MET A 64 -8.62 -11.02 6.18
C MET A 64 -9.82 -11.72 6.84
N HIS A 65 -10.97 -11.03 6.98
CA HIS A 65 -12.19 -11.61 7.53
C HIS A 65 -13.11 -12.26 6.48
N ARG A 66 -12.85 -12.09 5.18
CA ARG A 66 -13.65 -12.69 4.10
C ARG A 66 -13.34 -14.19 3.93
N GLY A 67 -12.16 -14.63 4.39
CA GLY A 67 -11.68 -16.00 4.28
C GLY A 67 -12.09 -16.95 5.42
N ASP A 68 -12.84 -16.48 6.42
CA ASP A 68 -13.42 -17.29 7.52
C ASP A 68 -14.88 -17.68 7.23
#